data_AF-A0A2A4AP11-F1
#
_entry.id   AF-A0A2A4AP11-F1
#
_cell.length_a   1.000
_cell.length_b   1.000
_cell.length_c   1.000
_cell.angle_alpha   90.00
_cell.angle_beta   90.00
_cell.angle_gamma   90.00
#
_symmetry.space_group_name_H-M   'P 1'
#
loop_
_entity.id
_entity.type
_entity.pdbx_description
1 polymer ?
#
loop_
_entity_poly.entity_id
_entity_poly.type
_entity_poly.pdbx_seq_one_letter_code
_entity_poly.pdbx_strand_id
1 'polypeptide(L)'
;MTAENDPIHSAHQWLEEAAELIGVDKQDATALTRELLDLTRDVAHSTSRPAAPLTAYLVGLASRNSDEARANIAKLRTELN
;
A
#
# COMPACT_ATOMS: atom_id res chain seq x y z
N MET A 1 -16.83 9.01 -23.88
CA MET A 1 -15.69 9.23 -22.97
C MET A 1 -15.84 8.22 -21.86
N THR A 2 -15.49 6.96 -22.16
CA THR A 2 -15.75 5.83 -21.27
C THR A 2 -14.73 5.88 -20.14
N ALA A 3 -15.21 5.84 -18.90
CA ALA A 3 -14.41 5.67 -17.69
C ALA A 3 -13.89 4.23 -17.58
N GLU A 4 -13.39 3.66 -18.68
CA GLU A 4 -12.84 2.32 -18.75
C GLU A 4 -11.31 2.40 -18.70
N ASN A 5 -10.74 1.81 -17.65
CA ASN A 5 -9.30 1.62 -17.38
C ASN A 5 -8.54 2.79 -16.74
N ASP A 6 -8.97 3.24 -15.56
CA ASP A 6 -8.00 3.74 -14.57
C ASP A 6 -7.53 2.55 -13.70
N PRO A 7 -6.26 2.10 -13.83
CA PRO A 7 -5.72 0.98 -13.05
C PRO A 7 -5.77 1.21 -11.55
N ILE A 8 -5.79 2.48 -11.11
CA ILE A 8 -5.91 2.82 -9.68
C ILE A 8 -7.35 2.61 -9.22
N HIS A 9 -8.34 2.92 -10.05
CA HIS A 9 -9.75 2.71 -9.73
C HIS A 9 -10.08 1.22 -9.60
N SER A 10 -9.53 0.38 -10.48
CA SER A 10 -9.69 -1.08 -10.38
C SER A 10 -8.95 -1.67 -9.17
N ALA A 11 -7.77 -1.16 -8.81
CA ALA A 11 -7.05 -1.57 -7.61
C ALA A 11 -7.81 -1.18 -6.33
N HIS A 12 -8.40 0.01 -6.30
CA HIS A 12 -9.20 0.49 -5.16
C HIS A 12 -10.44 -0.40 -4.95
N GLN A 13 -11.19 -0.66 -6.01
CA GLN A 13 -12.36 -1.53 -5.95
C GLN A 13 -12.00 -2.94 -5.49
N TRP A 14 -10.94 -3.52 -6.08
CA TRP A 14 -10.49 -4.85 -5.67
C TRP A 14 -10.08 -4.88 -4.19
N LEU A 15 -9.43 -3.84 -3.69
CA LEU A 15 -8.99 -3.75 -2.30
C LEU A 15 -10.16 -3.63 -1.33
N GLU A 16 -11.22 -2.91 -1.70
CA GLU A 16 -12.47 -2.85 -0.93
C GLU A 16 -13.17 -4.21 -0.85
N GLU A 17 -13.26 -4.93 -1.96
CA GLU A 17 -13.83 -6.29 -2.02
C GLU A 17 -13.01 -7.27 -1.17
N ALA A 18 -11.67 -7.21 -1.28
CA ALA A 18 -10.77 -8.04 -0.49
C ALA A 18 -10.87 -7.73 1.01
N ALA A 19 -10.94 -6.45 1.38
CA ALA A 19 -11.11 -6.02 2.77
C ALA A 19 -12.43 -6.53 3.37
N GLU A 20 -13.52 -6.47 2.62
CA GLU A 20 -14.82 -6.99 3.05
C GLU A 20 -14.76 -8.51 3.32
N LEU A 21 -14.08 -9.28 2.46
CA LEU A 21 -13.94 -10.72 2.62
C LEU A 21 -13.19 -11.14 3.89
N ILE A 22 -12.25 -10.32 4.36
CA ILE A 22 -11.41 -10.62 5.53
C ILE A 22 -11.77 -9.80 6.78
N GLY A 23 -12.84 -8.99 6.71
CA GLY A 23 -13.36 -8.21 7.84
C GLY A 23 -12.54 -6.98 8.21
N VAL A 24 -11.89 -6.34 7.23
CA VAL A 24 -11.18 -5.06 7.41
C VAL A 24 -12.07 -3.90 6.94
N ASP A 25 -12.05 -2.78 7.68
CA ASP A 25 -12.79 -1.58 7.28
C ASP A 25 -12.26 -1.04 5.94
N LYS A 26 -13.17 -0.67 5.03
CA LYS A 26 -12.82 -0.22 3.68
C LYS A 26 -12.05 1.09 3.68
N GLN A 27 -12.33 1.99 4.63
CA GLN A 27 -11.60 3.24 4.77
C GLN A 27 -10.17 2.96 5.23
N ASP A 28 -9.99 2.08 6.21
CA ASP A 28 -8.66 1.69 6.67
C ASP A 28 -7.86 0.95 5.58
N ALA A 29 -8.51 0.07 4.83
CA ALA A 29 -7.88 -0.68 3.74
C ALA A 29 -7.34 0.23 2.64
N THR A 30 -8.01 1.35 2.36
CA THR A 30 -7.68 2.27 1.27
C THR A 30 -6.92 3.52 1.74
N ALA A 31 -6.80 3.74 3.05
CA ALA A 31 -6.21 4.94 3.65
C ALA A 31 -4.77 5.24 3.23
N LEU A 32 -3.99 4.20 2.88
CA LEU A 32 -2.56 4.29 2.59
C LEU A 32 -2.19 3.87 1.16
N THR A 33 -3.16 3.76 0.26
CA THR A 33 -2.91 3.26 -1.11
C THR A 33 -1.81 4.03 -1.82
N ARG A 34 -1.82 5.38 -1.76
CA ARG A 34 -0.80 6.20 -2.45
C ARG A 34 0.57 6.04 -1.82
N GLU A 35 0.67 6.14 -0.50
CA GLU A 35 1.92 6.03 0.24
C GLU A 35 2.59 4.66 0.05
N LEU A 36 1.82 3.57 0.04
CA LEU A 36 2.32 2.22 -0.21
C LEU A 36 2.75 2.04 -1.68
N LEU A 37 2.00 2.58 -2.65
CA LEU A 37 2.38 2.52 -4.06
C LEU A 37 3.67 3.31 -4.34
N ASP A 38 3.88 4.44 -3.68
CA ASP A 38 5.12 5.19 -3.78
C ASP A 38 6.29 4.48 -3.10
N LEU A 39 6.10 3.92 -1.89
CA LEU A 39 7.13 3.11 -1.23
C LEU A 39 7.54 1.90 -2.08
N THR A 40 6.57 1.15 -2.60
CA THR A 40 6.82 -0.03 -3.43
C THR A 40 7.49 0.33 -4.75
N ARG A 41 7.13 1.47 -5.36
CA ARG A 41 7.83 2.03 -6.52
C ARG A 41 9.29 2.27 -6.19
N ASP A 42 9.59 2.99 -5.12
CA ASP A 42 10.97 3.33 -4.76
C ASP A 42 11.80 2.06 -4.50
N VAL A 43 11.30 1.12 -3.69
CA VAL A 43 11.98 -0.14 -3.35
C VAL A 43 12.20 -1.04 -4.58
N ALA A 44 11.23 -1.08 -5.50
CA ALA A 44 11.35 -1.86 -6.73
C ALA A 44 12.47 -1.35 -7.65
N HIS A 45 12.75 -0.04 -7.61
CA HIS A 45 13.82 0.58 -8.38
C HIS A 45 15.18 0.52 -7.67
N SER A 46 15.22 0.72 -6.35
CA SER A 46 16.47 0.83 -5.58
C SER A 46 17.05 -0.53 -5.20
N THR A 47 16.19 -1.49 -4.85
CA THR A 47 16.60 -2.78 -4.27
C THR A 47 16.33 -3.93 -5.23
N SER A 48 15.05 -4.29 -5.38
CA SER A 48 14.60 -5.35 -6.28
C SER A 48 13.07 -5.39 -6.35
N ARG A 49 12.53 -5.86 -7.48
CA ARG A 49 11.08 -6.03 -7.65
C ARG A 49 10.45 -6.94 -6.58
N PRO A 50 11.06 -8.07 -6.16
CA PRO A 50 10.52 -8.89 -5.06
C PRO A 50 10.51 -8.20 -3.69
N ALA A 51 11.42 -7.24 -3.42
CA ALA A 51 11.47 -6.56 -2.13
C ALA A 51 10.27 -5.62 -1.90
N ALA A 52 9.63 -5.13 -2.97
CA ALA A 52 8.50 -4.21 -2.88
C ALA A 52 7.30 -4.80 -2.10
N PRO A 53 6.69 -5.93 -2.49
CA PRO A 53 5.58 -6.51 -1.74
C PRO A 53 5.98 -6.99 -0.34
N LEU A 54 7.22 -7.45 -0.15
CA LEU A 54 7.72 -7.86 1.17
C LEU A 54 7.82 -6.67 2.13
N THR A 55 8.24 -5.50 1.63
CA THR A 55 8.31 -4.27 2.42
C THR A 55 6.91 -3.77 2.79
N ALA A 56 5.95 -3.79 1.86
CA ALA A 56 4.56 -3.43 2.15
C ALA A 56 3.94 -4.37 3.21
N TYR A 57 4.18 -5.68 3.11
CA TYR A 57 3.77 -6.65 4.13
C TYR A 57 4.41 -6.36 5.49
N LEU A 58 5.71 -6.05 5.53
CA LEU A 58 6.42 -5.72 6.76
C LEU A 58 5.85 -4.46 7.44
N VAL A 59 5.52 -3.42 6.66
CA VAL A 59 4.83 -2.22 7.18
C VAL A 59 3.52 -2.61 7.86
N GLY A 60 2.68 -3.40 7.19
CA GLY A 60 1.42 -3.88 7.75
C GLY A 60 1.63 -4.70 9.03
N LEU A 61 2.58 -5.63 9.02
CA LEU A 61 2.90 -6.48 10.15
C LEU A 61 3.42 -5.70 11.37
N ALA A 62 4.14 -4.60 11.15
CA ALA A 62 4.75 -3.78 12.20
C ALA A 62 3.81 -2.70 12.76
N SER A 63 2.60 -2.55 12.22
CA SER A 63 1.72 -1.43 12.53
C SER A 63 0.40 -1.90 13.15
N ARG A 64 -0.08 -1.18 14.16
CA ARG A 64 -1.41 -1.47 14.76
C ARG A 64 -2.55 -0.77 14.05
N ASN A 65 -2.27 0.32 13.35
CA ASN A 65 -3.24 1.15 12.65
C ASN A 65 -2.55 1.94 11.51
N SER A 66 -3.36 2.67 10.74
CA SER A 66 -2.92 3.44 9.59
C SER A 66 -1.95 4.58 9.92
N ASP A 67 -2.03 5.17 11.12
CA ASP A 67 -1.11 6.24 11.52
C ASP A 67 0.29 5.70 11.82
N GLU A 68 0.38 4.57 12.54
CA GLU A 68 1.65 3.86 12.75
C GLU A 68 2.23 3.37 11.42
N ALA A 69 1.40 2.84 10.52
CA ALA A 69 1.82 2.41 9.19
C ALA A 69 2.36 3.58 8.37
N ARG A 70 1.69 4.75 8.39
CA ARG A 70 2.18 5.96 7.73
C ARG A 70 3.53 6.41 8.28
N ALA A 71 3.73 6.36 9.59
CA ALA A 71 5.02 6.68 10.21
C ALA A 71 6.12 5.69 9.79
N ASN A 72 5.81 4.40 9.76
CA ASN A 72 6.74 3.36 9.29
C ASN A 72 7.10 3.53 7.81
N ILE A 73 6.14 3.86 6.95
CA ILE A 73 6.38 4.18 5.53
C ILE A 73 7.35 5.36 5.42
N ALA A 74 7.07 6.46 6.13
CA ALA A 74 7.92 7.66 6.09
C ALA A 74 9.36 7.35 6.54
N LYS A 75 9.52 6.56 7.60
CA LYS A 75 10.83 6.12 8.09
C LYS A 75 11.58 5.29 7.04
N LEU A 76 10.93 4.29 6.45
CA LEU A 76 11.57 3.43 5.44
C LEU A 76 11.97 4.23 4.19
N ARG A 77 11.12 5.16 3.74
CA ARG A 77 11.45 6.03 2.61
C ARG A 77 12.57 7.03 2.89
N THR A 78 12.88 7.33 4.15
CA THR A 78 13.98 8.23 4.52
C THR A 78 15.30 7.49 4.67
N GLU A 79 15.26 6.26 5.19
CA GLU A 79 16.46 5.51 5.56
C GLU A 79 16.92 4.51 4.48
N LEU A 80 16.02 4.08 3.58
CA LEU A 80 16.29 3.01 2.59
C LEU A 80 16.12 3.43 1.12
N ASN A 81 15.64 4.65 0.86
CA ASN A 81 15.50 5.22 -0.49
C ASN A 81 16.37 6.47 -0.61
#